data_AF-A0A930QLD0-F1
#
_entry.id   AF-A0A930QLD0-F1
#
_cell.length_a   1.000
_cell.length_b   1.000
_cell.length_c   1.000
_cell.angle_alpha   90.00
_cell.angle_beta   90.00
_cell.angle_gamma   90.00
#
_symmetry.space_group_name_H-M   'P 1'
#
loop_
_entity.id
_entity.type
_entity.pdbx_description
1 polymer ?
#
loop_
_entity_poly.entity_id
_entity_poly.type
_entity_poly.pdbx_seq_one_letter_code
_entity_poly.pdbx_strand_id
1 'polypeptide(L)'
;FGTIRAAGLPSDGKTVLYDGRTGEPFENRVTVGCVYMLKLHHLVDDKIHARSTGPYSLVTQQPLGGKAQFGGQRFGEMEVWALEAYGAAYTLQEILTVKSDDVVGRVKAYESIVKGDNIPEPGVPESFKVLIKELQAIGLDIKVLNEDAKEIAIRDEEDEDINEKARSLDLDVEGVDENGAAPPPPADDYDESAEAEESADEDLIADLGADEDLAADDVDAILHGGLDDIDNPHEDDL
;
A
#
# COMPACT_ATOMS: atom_id res chain seq x y z
N PHE A 1 2.44 -36.37 -28.84
CA PHE A 1 1.89 -35.58 -29.98
C PHE A 1 0.84 -36.31 -30.84
N GLY A 2 0.21 -37.40 -30.39
CA GLY A 2 -0.84 -38.08 -31.18
C GLY A 2 -2.11 -37.22 -31.35
N THR A 3 -2.52 -36.56 -30.28
CA THR A 3 -3.73 -35.72 -30.22
C THR A 3 -3.67 -34.50 -31.15
N ILE A 4 -2.52 -33.84 -31.28
CA ILE A 4 -2.34 -32.68 -32.19
C ILE A 4 -2.50 -33.09 -33.66
N ARG A 5 -1.96 -34.26 -34.04
CA ARG A 5 -2.12 -34.81 -35.40
C ARG A 5 -3.55 -35.27 -35.66
N ALA A 6 -4.22 -35.87 -34.68
CA ALA A 6 -5.63 -36.25 -34.77
C ALA A 6 -6.55 -35.02 -34.94
N ALA A 7 -6.18 -33.88 -34.34
CA ALA A 7 -6.89 -32.60 -34.48
C ALA A 7 -6.59 -31.85 -35.80
N GLY A 8 -5.77 -32.41 -36.71
CA GLY A 8 -5.41 -31.77 -37.98
C GLY A 8 -4.50 -30.55 -37.86
N LEU A 9 -3.86 -30.36 -36.70
CA LEU A 9 -2.99 -29.22 -36.44
C LEU A 9 -1.51 -29.54 -36.76
N PRO A 10 -0.70 -28.52 -37.10
CA PRO A 10 0.73 -28.68 -37.30
C PRO A 10 1.42 -29.33 -36.10
N SER A 11 2.36 -30.26 -36.35
CA SER A 11 3.05 -31.00 -35.29
C SER A 11 3.91 -30.13 -34.37
N ASP A 12 4.24 -28.91 -34.80
CA ASP A 12 4.99 -27.91 -34.03
C ASP A 12 4.10 -27.00 -33.18
N GLY A 13 2.77 -27.13 -33.25
CA GLY A 13 1.82 -26.33 -32.48
C GLY A 13 1.77 -24.86 -32.88
N LYS A 14 2.30 -24.50 -34.07
CA LYS A 14 2.41 -23.12 -34.55
C LYS A 14 1.46 -22.83 -35.71
N THR A 15 1.03 -21.58 -35.84
CA THR A 15 0.22 -21.09 -36.96
C THR A 15 0.76 -19.75 -37.50
N VAL A 16 0.32 -19.35 -38.69
CA VAL A 16 0.57 -18.00 -39.22
C VAL A 16 -0.48 -17.06 -38.63
N LEU A 17 -0.03 -16.05 -37.89
CA LEU A 17 -0.89 -14.96 -37.43
C LEU A 17 -0.80 -13.78 -38.40
N TYR A 18 -1.85 -12.97 -38.42
CA TYR A 18 -1.90 -11.72 -39.17
C TYR A 18 -2.00 -10.56 -38.19
N ASP A 19 -1.32 -9.46 -38.48
CA ASP A 19 -1.43 -8.24 -37.67
C ASP A 19 -2.81 -7.60 -37.86
N GLY A 20 -3.57 -7.50 -36.77
CA GLY A 20 -4.92 -6.91 -36.77
C GLY A 20 -4.97 -5.42 -37.09
N ARG A 21 -3.82 -4.71 -37.09
CA ARG A 21 -3.73 -3.30 -37.45
C ARG A 21 -3.47 -3.07 -38.94
N THR A 22 -2.69 -3.92 -39.59
CA THR A 22 -2.20 -3.73 -40.97
C THR A 22 -2.72 -4.77 -41.97
N GLY A 23 -3.04 -5.98 -41.49
CA GLY A 23 -3.46 -7.11 -42.33
C GLY A 23 -2.31 -7.94 -42.91
N GLU A 24 -1.05 -7.60 -42.65
CA GLU A 24 0.10 -8.35 -43.12
C GLU A 24 0.40 -9.57 -42.22
N PRO A 25 0.91 -10.69 -42.76
CA PRO A 25 1.30 -11.84 -41.96
C PRO A 25 2.58 -11.56 -41.14
N PHE A 26 2.67 -12.11 -39.93
CA PHE A 26 3.92 -12.07 -39.16
C PHE A 26 5.03 -12.88 -39.83
N GLU A 27 6.28 -12.42 -39.75
CA GLU A 27 7.45 -13.06 -40.39
C GLU A 27 7.68 -14.51 -39.89
N ASN A 28 7.39 -14.78 -38.62
CA ASN A 28 7.58 -16.08 -37.99
C ASN A 28 6.25 -16.69 -37.56
N ARG A 29 6.14 -18.03 -37.66
CA ARG A 29 4.98 -18.78 -37.16
C ARG A 29 4.93 -18.73 -35.63
N VAL A 30 3.75 -18.46 -35.08
CA VAL A 30 3.51 -18.23 -33.64
C VAL A 30 2.80 -19.43 -33.02
N THR A 31 3.19 -19.81 -31.81
CA THR A 31 2.48 -20.83 -31.02
C THR A 31 1.18 -20.25 -30.49
N VAL A 32 0.06 -20.90 -30.81
CA VAL A 32 -1.28 -20.47 -30.37
C VAL A 32 -1.96 -21.67 -29.71
N GLY A 33 -2.54 -21.44 -28.55
CA GLY A 33 -3.25 -22.49 -27.81
C GLY A 33 -4.23 -21.90 -26.82
N CYS A 34 -5.10 -22.76 -26.30
CA CYS A 34 -6.05 -22.40 -25.25
C CYS A 34 -5.33 -22.58 -23.90
N VAL A 35 -5.05 -21.46 -23.23
CA VAL A 35 -4.49 -21.45 -21.89
C VAL A 35 -5.59 -21.05 -20.92
N TYR A 36 -5.71 -21.80 -19.82
CA TYR A 36 -6.59 -21.41 -18.73
C TYR A 36 -5.92 -20.29 -17.92
N MET A 37 -6.52 -19.10 -17.93
CA MET A 37 -6.02 -17.94 -17.22
C MET A 37 -6.88 -17.65 -15.99
N LEU A 38 -6.22 -17.38 -14.86
CA LEU A 38 -6.85 -17.01 -13.60
C LEU A 38 -6.74 -15.50 -13.37
N LYS A 39 -7.85 -14.87 -13.00
CA LYS A 39 -7.86 -13.48 -12.51
C LYS A 39 -7.68 -13.50 -11.00
N LEU A 40 -6.56 -12.97 -10.51
CA LEU A 40 -6.32 -12.83 -9.07
C LEU A 40 -7.11 -11.66 -8.50
N HIS A 41 -7.42 -11.71 -7.20
CA HIS A 41 -8.16 -10.66 -6.48
C HIS A 41 -7.35 -9.34 -6.29
N HIS A 42 -6.19 -9.20 -6.92
CA HIS A 42 -5.35 -8.01 -6.80
C HIS A 42 -5.78 -6.92 -7.77
N LEU A 43 -6.98 -6.40 -7.58
CA LEU A 43 -7.56 -5.36 -8.42
C LEU A 43 -6.90 -4.00 -8.13
N VAL A 44 -6.86 -3.15 -9.15
CA VAL A 44 -6.30 -1.79 -9.05
C VAL A 44 -7.23 -0.89 -8.24
N ASP A 45 -8.54 -1.09 -8.38
CA ASP A 45 -9.58 -0.30 -7.70
C ASP A 45 -9.41 -0.36 -6.17
N ASP A 46 -9.03 -1.53 -5.64
CA ASP A 46 -8.76 -1.70 -4.21
C ASP A 46 -7.46 -1.01 -3.75
N LYS A 47 -6.51 -0.78 -4.68
CA LYS A 47 -5.16 -0.27 -4.37
C LYS A 47 -4.99 1.23 -4.58
N ILE A 48 -5.83 1.87 -5.38
CA ILE A 48 -5.78 3.32 -5.55
C ILE A 48 -6.23 4.00 -4.25
N HIS A 49 -5.42 4.94 -3.77
CA HIS A 49 -5.69 5.78 -2.61
C HIS A 49 -4.93 7.11 -2.73
N ALA A 50 -5.57 8.20 -2.33
CA ALA A 50 -4.96 9.53 -2.30
C ALA A 50 -5.45 10.30 -1.07
N ARG A 51 -4.59 11.17 -0.56
CA ARG A 51 -4.86 11.99 0.62
C ARG A 51 -4.32 13.40 0.42
N SER A 52 -5.14 14.40 0.73
CA SER A 52 -4.74 15.81 0.87
C SER A 52 -4.59 16.18 2.36
N THR A 53 -5.70 16.15 3.09
CA THR A 53 -5.82 16.30 4.53
C THR A 53 -6.57 15.08 5.09
N GLY A 54 -6.66 14.92 6.40
CA GLY A 54 -7.36 13.78 7.02
C GLY A 54 -7.01 13.66 8.50
N PRO A 55 -7.37 12.55 9.17
CA PRO A 55 -7.16 12.40 10.60
C PRO A 55 -5.68 12.24 10.96
N TYR A 56 -5.35 12.70 12.17
CA TYR A 56 -4.01 12.68 12.76
C TYR A 56 -4.01 11.96 14.09
N SER A 57 -2.87 11.38 14.47
CA SER A 57 -2.70 10.74 15.77
C SER A 57 -2.75 11.77 16.90
N LEU A 58 -3.49 11.46 17.97
CA LEU A 58 -3.55 12.31 19.17
C LEU A 58 -2.17 12.54 19.81
N VAL A 59 -1.28 11.54 19.78
CA VAL A 59 0.02 11.61 20.49
C VAL A 59 1.07 12.33 19.68
N THR A 60 1.33 11.87 18.45
CA THR A 60 2.44 12.38 17.63
C THR A 60 2.02 13.46 16.64
N GLN A 61 0.71 13.72 16.48
CA GLN A 61 0.16 14.66 15.49
C GLN A 61 0.55 14.31 14.04
N GLN A 62 1.00 13.08 13.79
CA GLN A 62 1.32 12.55 12.47
C GLN A 62 0.08 11.98 11.76
N PRO A 63 0.04 11.97 10.41
CA PRO A 63 -1.05 11.38 9.65
C PRO A 63 -1.23 9.90 10.02
N LEU A 64 -2.48 9.44 10.20
CA LEU A 64 -2.75 8.01 10.38
C LEU A 64 -2.32 7.17 9.16
N GLY A 65 -2.15 5.87 9.33
CA GLY A 65 -1.75 4.94 8.27
C GLY A 65 -2.92 4.13 7.69
N GLY A 66 -2.80 3.73 6.43
CA GLY A 66 -3.73 2.79 5.79
C GLY A 66 -4.94 3.42 5.08
N LYS A 67 -5.37 2.79 3.98
CA LYS A 67 -6.47 3.28 3.12
C LYS A 67 -7.79 3.44 3.89
N ALA A 68 -8.11 2.51 4.78
CA ALA A 68 -9.38 2.49 5.53
C ALA A 68 -9.56 3.68 6.49
N GLN A 69 -8.47 4.32 6.92
CA GLN A 69 -8.49 5.43 7.88
C GLN A 69 -8.22 6.79 7.22
N PHE A 70 -8.33 6.90 5.89
CA PHE A 70 -7.84 8.07 5.15
C PHE A 70 -6.38 8.38 5.48
N GLY A 71 -5.58 7.32 5.64
CA GLY A 71 -4.20 7.40 6.06
C GLY A 71 -3.28 8.01 5.00
N GLY A 72 -2.19 8.63 5.45
CA GLY A 72 -1.13 9.12 4.59
C GLY A 72 -0.17 7.98 4.19
N GLN A 73 0.67 8.27 3.21
CA GLN A 73 1.78 7.39 2.86
C GLN A 73 2.94 7.62 3.82
N ARG A 74 3.56 6.53 4.28
CA ARG A 74 4.80 6.62 5.06
C ARG A 74 5.94 7.07 4.16
N PHE A 75 6.53 8.21 4.49
CA PHE A 75 7.83 8.63 3.99
C PHE A 75 8.90 8.07 4.95
N GLY A 76 9.64 7.06 4.51
CA GLY A 76 10.54 6.30 5.36
C GLY A 76 11.97 6.86 5.36
N GLU A 77 12.81 6.20 6.16
CA GLU A 77 14.22 6.53 6.33
C GLU A 77 15.01 6.43 5.00
N MET A 78 14.70 5.44 4.18
CA MET A 78 15.36 5.27 2.88
C MET A 78 15.00 6.40 1.90
N GLU A 79 13.77 6.90 1.95
CA GLU A 79 13.34 8.03 1.13
C GLU A 79 13.97 9.36 1.62
N VAL A 80 14.17 9.50 2.93
CA VAL A 80 14.93 10.62 3.51
C VAL A 80 16.36 10.63 2.97
N TRP A 81 17.05 9.49 3.00
CA TRP A 81 18.41 9.38 2.45
C TRP A 81 18.48 9.75 0.98
N ALA A 82 17.45 9.39 0.21
CA ALA A 82 17.39 9.76 -1.20
C ALA A 82 17.33 11.29 -1.37
N LEU A 83 16.50 12.01 -0.61
CA LEU A 83 16.42 13.47 -0.67
C LEU A 83 17.69 14.16 -0.18
N GLU A 84 18.32 13.63 0.87
CA GLU A 84 19.60 14.11 1.37
C GLU A 84 20.71 13.98 0.31
N ALA A 85 20.77 12.83 -0.38
CA ALA A 85 21.73 12.61 -1.46
C ALA A 85 21.55 13.57 -2.64
N TYR A 86 20.31 13.96 -2.94
CA TYR A 86 20.01 15.00 -3.92
C TYR A 86 20.31 16.43 -3.42
N GLY A 87 20.49 16.63 -2.12
CA GLY A 87 20.65 17.95 -1.50
C GLY A 87 19.35 18.76 -1.47
N ALA A 88 18.19 18.09 -1.49
CA ALA A 88 16.88 18.73 -1.51
C ALA A 88 16.39 19.16 -0.11
N ALA A 89 17.15 20.05 0.54
CA ALA A 89 16.94 20.44 1.94
C ALA A 89 15.55 21.04 2.21
N TYR A 90 15.07 21.94 1.37
CA TYR A 90 13.74 22.57 1.53
C TYR A 90 12.60 21.55 1.39
N THR A 91 12.70 20.63 0.43
CA THR A 91 11.69 19.57 0.23
C THR A 91 11.67 18.62 1.42
N LEU A 92 12.85 18.24 1.93
CA LEU A 92 12.95 17.39 3.11
C LEU A 92 12.36 18.08 4.35
N GLN A 93 12.69 19.35 4.56
CA GLN A 93 12.13 20.14 5.66
C GLN A 93 10.60 20.21 5.57
N GLU A 94 10.05 20.53 4.39
CA GLU A 94 8.60 20.63 4.17
C GLU A 94 7.88 19.30 4.46
N ILE A 95 8.46 18.18 4.04
CA ILE A 95 7.91 16.83 4.28
C ILE A 95 7.92 16.50 5.78
N LEU A 96 9.01 16.79 6.50
CA LEU A 96 9.17 16.42 7.90
C LEU A 96 8.43 17.33 8.88
N THR A 97 7.93 18.49 8.44
CA THR A 97 7.32 19.51 9.31
C THR A 97 5.88 19.80 8.91
N VAL A 98 5.67 20.76 8.00
CA VAL A 98 4.38 21.31 7.55
C VAL A 98 3.45 20.21 7.03
N LYS A 99 4.00 19.18 6.36
CA LYS A 99 3.22 18.05 5.82
C LYS A 99 3.06 16.87 6.80
N SER A 100 3.73 16.90 7.95
CA SER A 100 3.80 15.78 8.89
C SER A 100 3.14 16.08 10.24
N ASP A 101 3.77 16.86 11.12
CA ASP A 101 3.37 17.00 12.54
C ASP A 101 3.55 18.41 13.11
N ASP A 102 3.78 19.42 12.26
CA ASP A 102 3.69 20.82 12.65
C ASP A 102 2.22 21.27 12.62
N VAL A 103 1.58 21.27 13.79
CA VAL A 103 0.14 21.59 13.96
C VAL A 103 -0.16 23.01 13.49
N VAL A 104 0.65 23.98 13.91
CA VAL A 104 0.48 25.38 13.54
C VAL A 104 0.83 25.59 12.07
N GLY A 105 1.95 25.01 11.64
CA GLY A 105 2.48 25.13 10.28
C GLY A 105 1.50 24.61 9.23
N ARG A 106 0.82 23.49 9.46
CA ARG A 106 -0.12 22.95 8.46
C ARG A 106 -1.33 23.84 8.25
N VAL A 107 -1.88 24.40 9.32
CA VAL A 107 -3.10 25.22 9.25
C VAL A 107 -2.77 26.49 8.47
N LYS A 108 -1.65 27.13 8.81
CA LYS A 108 -1.16 28.31 8.10
C LYS A 108 -0.77 28.01 6.66
N ALA A 109 -0.17 26.84 6.39
CA ALA A 109 0.18 26.44 5.02
C ALA A 109 -1.06 26.21 4.17
N TYR A 110 -2.09 25.54 4.70
CA TYR A 110 -3.37 25.37 4.02
C TYR A 110 -4.03 26.72 3.73
N GLU A 111 -4.05 27.62 4.71
CA GLU A 111 -4.57 28.97 4.56
C GLU A 111 -3.80 29.77 3.48
N SER A 112 -2.46 29.73 3.49
CA SER A 112 -1.63 30.37 2.47
C SER A 112 -1.91 29.81 1.08
N ILE A 113 -2.05 28.49 0.93
CA ILE A 113 -2.35 27.85 -0.36
C ILE A 113 -3.70 28.31 -0.90
N VAL A 114 -4.73 28.39 -0.04
CA VAL A 114 -6.07 28.85 -0.43
C VAL A 114 -6.06 30.34 -0.81
N LYS A 115 -5.27 31.16 -0.12
CA LYS A 115 -5.11 32.59 -0.41
C LYS A 115 -4.20 32.90 -1.59
N GLY A 116 -3.36 31.94 -2.00
CA GLY A 116 -2.31 32.15 -3.00
C GLY A 116 -1.08 32.90 -2.46
N ASP A 117 -0.91 32.93 -1.13
CA ASP A 117 0.24 33.52 -0.45
C ASP A 117 1.38 32.50 -0.34
N ASN A 118 2.59 32.97 -0.02
CA ASN A 118 3.72 32.08 0.23
C ASN A 118 3.51 31.26 1.52
N ILE A 119 4.01 30.02 1.49
CA ILE A 119 3.98 29.13 2.65
C ILE A 119 4.91 29.71 3.74
N PRO A 120 4.46 29.82 4.99
CA PRO A 120 5.28 30.33 6.09
C PRO A 120 6.45 29.40 6.42
N GLU A 121 7.42 29.90 7.19
CA GLU A 121 8.52 29.08 7.68
C GLU A 121 8.03 27.98 8.64
N PRO A 122 8.53 26.74 8.53
CA PRO A 122 8.15 25.66 9.42
C PRO A 122 8.62 25.84 10.87
N GLY A 123 7.82 25.33 11.80
CA GLY A 123 8.13 25.28 13.23
C GLY A 123 8.87 24.01 13.66
N VAL A 124 8.81 23.74 14.97
CA VAL A 124 9.41 22.55 15.58
C VAL A 124 8.39 21.40 15.56
N PRO A 125 8.74 20.21 15.03
CA PRO A 125 7.88 19.02 15.04
C PRO A 125 7.34 18.66 16.42
N GLU A 126 6.06 18.31 16.51
CA GLU A 126 5.46 17.81 17.76
C GLU A 126 6.11 16.51 18.23
N SER A 127 6.49 15.61 17.32
CA SER A 127 7.17 14.36 17.68
C SER A 127 8.46 14.61 18.45
N PHE A 128 9.18 15.71 18.15
CA PHE A 128 10.39 16.08 18.89
C PHE A 128 10.07 16.60 20.29
N LYS A 129 8.97 17.35 20.45
CA LYS A 129 8.49 17.80 21.76
C LYS A 129 8.09 16.62 22.64
N VAL A 130 7.38 15.64 22.06
CA VAL A 130 7.02 14.38 22.72
C VAL A 130 8.27 13.62 23.17
N LEU A 131 9.28 13.47 22.29
CA LEU A 131 10.54 12.81 22.63
C LEU A 131 11.23 13.46 23.85
N ILE A 132 11.28 14.80 23.91
CA ILE A 132 11.86 15.50 25.07
C ILE A 132 11.10 15.17 26.35
N LYS A 133 9.76 15.11 26.28
CA LYS A 133 8.91 14.77 27.44
C LYS A 133 9.09 13.32 27.89
N GLU A 134 9.23 12.38 26.96
CA GLU A 134 9.53 10.98 27.28
C GLU A 134 10.88 10.83 27.97
N LEU A 135 11.91 11.53 27.48
CA LEU A 135 13.23 11.52 28.11
C LEU A 135 13.22 12.20 29.50
N GLN A 136 12.43 13.26 29.68
CA GLN A 136 12.21 13.87 31.00
C GLN A 136 11.48 12.92 31.96
N ALA A 137 10.53 12.11 31.46
CA ALA A 137 9.78 11.16 32.27
C ALA A 137 10.65 10.03 32.86
N ILE A 138 11.76 9.67 32.19
CA ILE A 138 12.75 8.71 32.71
C ILE A 138 13.79 9.33 33.63
N GLY A 139 13.67 10.63 33.96
CA GLY A 139 14.53 11.33 34.91
C GLY A 139 15.76 12.01 34.29
N LEU A 140 15.79 12.22 32.98
CA LEU A 140 16.84 12.99 32.30
C LEU A 140 16.44 14.47 32.20
N ASP A 141 17.30 15.38 32.68
CA ASP A 141 17.11 16.83 32.49
C ASP A 141 17.62 17.26 31.11
N ILE A 142 16.70 17.31 30.13
CA ILE A 142 16.99 17.77 28.76
C ILE A 142 16.47 19.19 28.58
N LYS A 143 17.35 20.07 28.12
CA LYS A 143 17.08 21.49 27.86
C LYS A 143 17.60 21.87 26.48
N VAL A 144 16.82 22.65 25.74
CA VAL A 144 17.25 23.27 24.49
C VAL A 144 17.84 24.64 24.83
N LEU A 145 19.10 24.85 24.46
CA LEU A 145 19.84 26.07 24.73
C LEU A 145 20.08 26.84 23.43
N ASN A 146 20.00 28.17 23.47
CA ASN A 146 20.46 29.02 22.38
C ASN A 146 22.00 29.20 22.42
N GLU A 147 22.54 29.98 21.48
CA GLU A 147 23.97 30.31 21.40
C GLU A 147 24.51 31.01 22.68
N ASP A 148 23.68 31.75 23.41
CA ASP A 148 24.00 32.39 24.69
C ASP A 148 23.84 31.46 25.91
N ALA A 149 23.66 30.16 25.69
CA ALA A 149 23.37 29.15 26.72
C ALA A 149 22.11 29.45 27.56
N LYS A 150 21.14 30.18 27.00
CA LYS A 150 19.84 30.41 27.62
C LYS A 150 18.85 29.34 27.21
N GLU A 151 18.07 28.87 28.18
CA GLU A 151 17.01 27.89 27.95
C GLU A 151 15.90 28.50 27.08
N ILE A 152 15.57 27.81 25.99
CA ILE A 152 14.45 28.14 25.13
C ILE A 152 13.28 27.25 25.54
N ALA A 153 12.16 27.88 25.92
CA ALA A 153 10.92 27.14 26.10
C ALA A 153 10.40 26.73 24.72
N ILE A 154 10.32 25.43 24.48
CA ILE A 154 9.64 24.87 23.31
C ILE A 154 8.15 24.85 23.63
N ARG A 155 7.51 26.00 23.60
CA ARG A 155 6.05 26.14 23.68
C ARG A 155 5.62 27.04 22.54
N ASP A 156 4.53 26.65 21.91
CA ASP A 156 3.91 27.48 20.89
C ASP A 156 3.00 28.46 21.65
N GLU A 157 3.39 29.73 21.67
CA GLU A 157 2.63 30.77 22.38
C GLU A 157 1.32 31.16 21.63
N GLU A 158 1.04 30.52 20.48
CA GLU A 158 -0.07 30.85 19.57
C GLU A 158 -1.25 29.84 19.61
N ASP A 159 -1.29 28.92 20.58
CA ASP A 159 -2.26 27.81 20.60
C ASP A 159 -3.75 28.23 20.72
N GLU A 160 -4.05 29.41 21.29
CA GLU A 160 -5.44 29.78 21.61
C GLU A 160 -6.31 30.10 20.37
N ASP A 161 -5.71 30.56 19.27
CA ASP A 161 -6.43 31.02 18.06
C ASP A 161 -6.46 29.98 16.92
N ILE A 162 -5.69 28.89 17.05
CA ILE A 162 -5.48 27.92 15.96
C ILE A 162 -6.64 26.96 15.85
N ASN A 163 -7.20 26.50 16.98
CA ASN A 163 -8.34 25.60 16.99
C ASN A 163 -9.58 26.21 16.35
N GLU A 164 -9.81 27.52 16.53
CA GLU A 164 -10.93 28.20 15.88
C GLU A 164 -10.72 28.31 14.36
N LYS A 165 -9.51 28.66 13.92
CA LYS A 165 -9.16 28.74 12.49
C LYS A 165 -9.20 27.37 11.80
N ALA A 166 -8.70 26.34 12.45
CA ALA A 166 -8.73 24.98 11.93
C ALA A 166 -10.16 24.47 11.70
N ARG A 167 -11.07 24.70 12.66
CA ARG A 167 -12.50 24.39 12.50
C ARG A 167 -13.15 25.18 11.35
N SER A 168 -12.71 26.41 11.10
CA SER A 168 -13.22 27.22 9.98
C SER A 168 -12.75 26.70 8.60
N LEU A 169 -11.66 25.95 8.57
CA LEU A 169 -11.02 25.43 7.35
C LEU A 169 -11.24 23.92 7.15
N ASP A 170 -12.10 23.30 7.98
CA ASP A 170 -12.36 21.85 7.99
C ASP A 170 -11.08 21.00 8.16
N LEU A 171 -10.15 21.52 8.96
CA LEU A 171 -8.91 20.83 9.33
C LEU A 171 -9.09 20.16 10.69
N ASP A 172 -9.00 18.82 10.73
CA ASP A 172 -8.96 18.06 11.97
C ASP A 172 -7.65 18.32 12.71
N VAL A 173 -7.71 19.20 13.71
CA VAL A 173 -6.63 19.45 14.68
C VAL A 173 -6.87 18.66 15.97
N GLU A 174 -8.10 18.23 16.23
CA GLU A 174 -8.41 17.29 17.30
C GLU A 174 -7.97 15.89 16.84
N GLY A 175 -6.78 15.49 17.28
CA GLY A 175 -6.22 14.17 16.94
C GLY A 175 -7.14 13.04 17.40
N VAL A 176 -7.20 11.99 16.58
CA VAL A 176 -7.98 10.78 16.88
C VAL A 176 -7.11 9.85 17.73
N ASP A 177 -7.68 9.25 18.77
CA ASP A 177 -7.02 8.16 19.47
C ASP A 177 -6.85 6.97 18.51
N GLU A 178 -5.78 6.20 18.67
CA GLU A 178 -5.49 5.03 17.83
C GLU A 178 -6.60 3.97 17.85
N ASN A 179 -7.52 4.05 18.82
CA ASN A 179 -8.71 3.20 18.98
C ASN A 179 -10.03 3.94 18.69
N GLY A 180 -9.96 5.21 18.31
CA GLY A 180 -11.12 6.02 17.96
C GLY A 180 -11.74 5.52 16.67
N ALA A 181 -13.08 5.51 16.63
CA ALA A 181 -13.81 5.15 15.43
C ALA A 181 -13.32 6.05 14.29
N ALA A 182 -12.66 5.44 13.29
CA ALA A 182 -12.29 6.14 12.08
C ALA A 182 -13.56 6.83 11.54
N PRO A 183 -13.49 8.12 11.14
CA PRO A 183 -14.60 8.71 10.41
C PRO A 183 -14.95 7.79 9.25
N PRO A 184 -16.24 7.53 8.99
CA PRO A 184 -16.65 6.62 7.95
C PRO A 184 -15.99 7.07 6.65
N PRO A 185 -15.51 6.13 5.81
CA PRO A 185 -15.04 6.52 4.50
C PRO A 185 -16.12 7.36 3.79
N PRO A 186 -15.72 8.40 3.04
CA PRO A 186 -16.63 9.06 2.12
C PRO A 186 -17.27 7.96 1.29
N ALA A 187 -18.59 8.04 1.13
CA ALA A 187 -19.34 7.06 0.38
C ALA A 187 -18.69 6.90 -1.00
N ASP A 188 -18.20 5.69 -1.25
CA ASP A 188 -17.90 5.24 -2.59
C ASP A 188 -19.19 5.43 -3.40
N ASP A 189 -19.19 6.36 -4.37
CA ASP A 189 -20.32 6.71 -5.28
C ASP A 189 -20.66 5.56 -6.25
N TYR A 190 -20.56 4.32 -5.79
CA TYR A 190 -20.87 3.12 -6.54
C TYR A 190 -22.35 2.81 -6.33
N ASP A 191 -23.11 2.98 -7.40
CA ASP A 191 -24.49 2.54 -7.54
C ASP A 191 -24.55 1.00 -7.39
N GLU A 192 -24.97 0.54 -6.21
CA GLU A 192 -25.19 -0.88 -5.87
C GLU A 192 -26.39 -1.49 -6.65
N SER A 193 -27.00 -0.78 -7.60
CA SER A 193 -28.12 -1.27 -8.41
C SER A 193 -27.75 -2.04 -9.68
N ALA A 194 -26.46 -2.34 -9.90
CA ALA A 194 -26.10 -3.36 -10.87
C ALA A 194 -26.38 -4.75 -10.27
N GLU A 195 -27.63 -5.19 -10.41
CA GLU A 195 -28.10 -6.54 -10.06
C GLU A 195 -27.09 -7.57 -10.54
N ALA A 196 -26.34 -8.16 -9.60
CA ALA A 196 -25.67 -9.41 -9.84
C ALA A 196 -26.76 -10.45 -10.05
N GLU A 197 -26.96 -10.89 -11.29
CA GLU A 197 -27.74 -12.10 -11.55
C GLU A 197 -27.08 -13.24 -10.77
N GLU A 198 -27.73 -13.65 -9.69
CA GLU A 198 -27.36 -14.79 -8.87
C GLU A 198 -27.63 -16.06 -9.71
N SER A 199 -26.68 -16.41 -10.58
CA SER A 199 -26.68 -17.73 -11.22
C SER A 199 -26.30 -18.75 -10.14
N ALA A 200 -27.30 -19.45 -9.64
CA ALA A 200 -27.17 -20.60 -8.76
C ALA A 200 -26.43 -21.74 -9.47
N ASP A 201 -25.09 -21.66 -9.50
CA ASP A 201 -24.25 -22.82 -9.77
C ASP A 201 -23.85 -23.41 -8.43
N GLU A 202 -24.57 -24.49 -8.08
CA GLU A 202 -24.38 -25.33 -6.91
C GLU A 202 -22.91 -25.72 -6.70
N ASP A 203 -22.48 -25.69 -5.43
CA ASP A 203 -21.19 -26.19 -4.95
C ASP A 203 -20.94 -27.65 -5.38
N LEU A 204 -20.37 -27.85 -6.57
CA LEU A 204 -19.99 -29.16 -7.14
C LEU A 204 -18.84 -29.84 -6.37
N ILE A 205 -18.34 -29.25 -5.29
CA ILE A 205 -17.20 -29.77 -4.51
C ILE A 205 -17.67 -30.62 -3.31
N ALA A 206 -18.96 -30.57 -2.94
CA ALA A 206 -19.46 -31.26 -1.74
C ALA A 206 -19.81 -32.75 -1.95
N ASP A 207 -19.82 -33.28 -3.17
CA ASP A 207 -20.35 -34.64 -3.46
C ASP A 207 -19.29 -35.70 -3.87
N LEU A 208 -18.00 -35.46 -3.59
CA LEU A 208 -16.96 -36.49 -3.78
C LEU A 208 -16.70 -37.35 -2.51
N GLY A 209 -17.62 -37.33 -1.54
CA GLY A 209 -17.42 -37.91 -0.22
C GLY A 209 -18.23 -39.16 0.13
N ALA A 210 -19.04 -39.70 -0.77
CA ALA A 210 -19.96 -40.79 -0.42
C ALA A 210 -20.18 -41.81 -1.56
N ASP A 211 -19.11 -42.46 -2.02
CA ASP A 211 -19.24 -43.78 -2.66
C ASP A 211 -18.30 -44.76 -1.96
N GLU A 212 -18.89 -45.61 -1.11
CA GLU A 212 -18.33 -46.89 -0.69
C GLU A 212 -18.18 -47.77 -1.94
N ASP A 213 -16.95 -47.93 -2.47
CA ASP A 213 -16.43 -49.17 -3.08
C ASP A 213 -15.12 -48.93 -3.90
N LEU A 214 -14.12 -48.27 -3.33
CA LEU A 214 -12.75 -48.32 -3.88
C LEU A 214 -11.94 -49.38 -3.11
N ALA A 215 -11.58 -50.45 -3.82
CA ALA A 215 -10.79 -51.56 -3.29
C ALA A 215 -9.42 -51.07 -2.80
N ALA A 216 -8.96 -51.64 -1.69
CA ALA A 216 -7.75 -51.22 -0.96
C ALA A 216 -6.43 -51.29 -1.74
N ASP A 217 -6.42 -51.83 -2.96
CA ASP A 217 -5.21 -52.04 -3.76
C ASP A 217 -4.79 -50.80 -4.58
N ASP A 218 -5.70 -49.83 -4.82
CA ASP A 218 -5.39 -48.66 -5.67
C ASP A 218 -4.78 -47.46 -4.91
N VAL A 219 -4.86 -47.46 -3.57
CA VAL A 219 -4.34 -46.37 -2.73
C VAL A 219 -2.82 -46.46 -2.54
N ASP A 220 -2.27 -47.68 -2.60
CA ASP A 220 -0.83 -47.94 -2.41
C ASP A 220 0.02 -47.46 -3.60
N ALA A 221 -0.53 -47.55 -4.82
CA ALA A 221 0.14 -47.09 -6.05
C ALA A 221 0.30 -45.55 -6.11
N ILE A 222 -0.60 -44.81 -5.47
CA ILE A 222 -0.59 -43.33 -5.46
C ILE A 222 0.37 -42.80 -4.38
N LEU A 223 0.49 -43.49 -3.24
CA LEU A 223 1.36 -43.07 -2.13
C LEU A 223 2.84 -43.42 -2.34
N HIS A 224 3.17 -44.39 -3.20
CA HIS A 224 4.55 -44.87 -3.40
C HIS A 224 5.19 -44.42 -4.73
N GLY A 225 4.47 -43.65 -5.55
CA GLY A 225 4.96 -43.11 -6.84
C GLY A 225 5.83 -41.84 -6.73
N GLY A 226 6.57 -41.66 -5.64
CA GLY A 226 7.44 -40.51 -5.40
C GLY A 226 8.85 -40.70 -5.94
N LEU A 227 9.18 -40.00 -7.03
CA LEU A 227 10.40 -39.20 -7.30
C LEU A 227 11.78 -39.56 -6.66
N ASP A 228 12.15 -40.83 -6.48
CA ASP A 228 13.45 -41.21 -5.88
C ASP A 228 14.51 -41.75 -6.88
N ASP A 229 14.66 -41.17 -8.09
CA ASP A 229 15.68 -41.66 -9.05
C ASP A 229 16.47 -40.56 -9.82
N ILE A 230 16.64 -39.37 -9.24
CA ILE A 230 17.56 -38.35 -9.80
C ILE A 230 18.42 -37.74 -8.69
N ASP A 231 19.31 -38.52 -8.10
CA ASP A 231 20.64 -38.04 -7.70
C ASP A 231 21.51 -39.23 -7.25
N ASN A 232 22.36 -39.72 -8.14
CA ASN A 232 23.60 -40.37 -7.71
C ASN A 232 24.74 -39.95 -8.66
N PRO A 233 25.70 -39.13 -8.18
CA PRO A 233 26.88 -38.79 -8.95
C PRO A 233 27.85 -39.97 -8.84
N HIS A 234 27.91 -40.83 -9.85
CA HIS A 234 28.98 -41.80 -9.93
C HIS A 234 30.28 -41.11 -10.38
N GLU A 235 31.09 -40.77 -9.38
CA GLU A 235 32.54 -40.74 -9.48
C GLU A 235 33.09 -42.13 -9.87
N ASP A 236 34.07 -42.07 -10.77
CA ASP A 236 35.24 -42.92 -10.97
C ASP A 236 35.21 -44.33 -11.60
N ASP A 237 36.15 -44.45 -12.55
CA ASP A 237 36.93 -45.61 -13.00
C ASP A 237 36.36 -46.60 -14.05
N LEU A 238 36.60 -46.31 -15.34
CA LEU A 238 37.60 -46.98 -16.23
C LEU A 238 37.45 -46.56 -17.71
#